data_AF-A0AAV9ZHA5-F1
#
_entry.id   AF-A0AAV9ZHA5-F1
#
_cell.length_a   1.000
_cell.length_b   1.000
_cell.length_c   1.000
_cell.angle_alpha   90.00
_cell.angle_beta   90.00
_cell.angle_gamma   90.00
#
_symmetry.space_group_name_H-M   'P 1'
#
loop_
_entity.id
_entity.type
_entity.pdbx_description
1 polymer ?
#
loop_
_entity_poly.entity_id
_entity_poly.type
_entity_poly.pdbx_seq_one_letter_code
_entity_poly.pdbx_strand_id
1 'polypeptide(L)'
;CLICGKDVLGAERQNHMGKHIMLSLHGITEKNLIAAVATSYPCGSCGGSMSNGACALSIRGRKAISTCREVYEFQIKPASKSTTAKASTNVPIACALCPQTHWKYNMATHLSDSHPHWEITAKKPERIEFETKIALAEDEERRLGVPPPQPQSKKRPATSPPGTPRCSKVARIAFTDDDLATLTRDSDTVGSSDAMDVD
;
A
#
# COMPACT_ATOMS: atom_id res chain seq x y z
N CYS A 1 18.17 0.03 -11.65
CA CYS A 1 17.17 -0.07 -10.57
C CYS A 1 17.59 0.89 -9.45
N LEU A 2 16.74 1.87 -9.12
CA LEU A 2 17.08 2.87 -8.09
C LEU A 2 17.17 2.28 -6.67
N ILE A 3 16.54 1.12 -6.44
CA ILE A 3 16.50 0.44 -5.14
C ILE A 3 17.79 -0.31 -4.84
N CYS A 4 18.36 -1.06 -5.80
CA CYS A 4 19.54 -1.91 -5.58
C CYS A 4 20.73 -1.64 -6.52
N GLY A 5 20.65 -0.63 -7.39
CA GLY A 5 21.72 -0.26 -8.32
C GLY A 5 21.92 -1.16 -9.54
N LYS A 6 21.28 -2.34 -9.58
CA LYS A 6 21.40 -3.27 -10.72
C LYS A 6 20.85 -2.67 -12.00
N ASP A 7 21.55 -2.88 -13.10
CA ASP A 7 21.03 -2.57 -14.43
C ASP A 7 20.02 -3.63 -14.86
N VAL A 8 18.79 -3.21 -15.14
CA VAL A 8 17.67 -4.08 -15.49
C VAL A 8 16.88 -3.41 -16.59
N LEU A 9 16.68 -4.13 -17.70
CA LEU A 9 16.11 -3.57 -18.92
C LEU A 9 14.78 -4.23 -19.28
N GLY A 10 13.94 -3.46 -19.97
CA GLY A 10 12.70 -3.93 -20.59
C GLY A 10 11.75 -4.63 -19.61
N ALA A 11 11.24 -5.79 -20.02
CA ALA A 11 10.21 -6.51 -19.28
C ALA A 11 10.68 -7.13 -17.96
N GLU A 12 11.99 -7.32 -17.77
CA GLU A 12 12.55 -7.84 -16.52
C GLU A 12 12.40 -6.86 -15.36
N ARG A 13 12.20 -5.57 -15.66
CA ARG A 13 11.94 -4.55 -14.63
C ARG A 13 10.72 -4.87 -13.78
N GLN A 14 9.67 -5.46 -14.37
CA GLN A 14 8.45 -5.81 -13.64
C GLN A 14 8.73 -6.83 -12.52
N ASN A 15 9.37 -7.95 -12.86
CA ASN A 15 9.74 -8.96 -11.89
C ASN A 15 10.70 -8.40 -10.84
N HIS A 16 11.70 -7.66 -11.31
CA HIS A 16 12.74 -7.13 -10.45
C HIS A 16 12.17 -6.15 -9.41
N MET A 17 11.33 -5.21 -9.84
CA MET A 17 10.68 -4.27 -8.92
C MET A 17 9.58 -4.95 -8.09
N GLY A 18 8.83 -5.88 -8.70
CA GLY A 18 7.83 -6.69 -7.99
C GLY A 18 8.42 -7.46 -6.82
N LYS A 19 9.64 -8.00 -6.96
CA LYS A 19 10.39 -8.62 -5.87
C LYS A 19 10.66 -7.65 -4.72
N HIS A 20 11.23 -6.48 -5.02
CA HIS A 20 11.52 -5.46 -4.01
C HIS A 20 10.26 -5.04 -3.23
N ILE A 21 9.18 -4.76 -3.95
CA ILE A 21 7.90 -4.35 -3.34
C ILE A 21 7.34 -5.48 -2.48
N MET A 22 7.34 -6.71 -2.99
CA MET A 22 6.74 -7.84 -2.28
C MET A 22 7.52 -8.18 -1.00
N LEU A 23 8.86 -8.19 -1.05
CA LEU A 23 9.67 -8.38 0.15
C LEU A 23 9.41 -7.26 1.17
N SER A 24 9.29 -6.01 0.72
CA SER A 24 8.94 -4.88 1.59
C SER A 24 7.56 -5.03 2.23
N LEU A 25 6.54 -5.50 1.49
CA LEU A 25 5.19 -5.75 2.01
C LEU A 25 5.18 -6.82 3.11
N HIS A 26 6.08 -7.79 3.01
CA HIS A 26 6.29 -8.83 4.04
C HIS A 26 7.24 -8.40 5.16
N GLY A 27 7.70 -7.15 5.18
CA GLY A 27 8.65 -6.64 6.18
C GLY A 27 10.04 -7.28 6.10
N ILE A 28 10.38 -7.89 4.98
CA ILE A 28 11.67 -8.55 4.77
C ILE A 28 12.68 -7.51 4.28
N THR A 29 13.71 -7.27 5.08
CA THR A 29 14.79 -6.35 4.72
C THR A 29 15.75 -7.03 3.75
N GLU A 30 15.91 -6.45 2.56
CA GLU A 30 16.92 -6.89 1.60
C GLU A 30 18.30 -6.32 1.96
N LYS A 31 19.35 -7.09 1.63
CA LYS A 31 20.74 -6.64 1.77
C LYS A 31 21.14 -5.79 0.55
N ASN A 32 22.03 -4.83 0.77
CA ASN A 32 22.64 -4.01 -0.29
C ASN A 32 21.65 -3.14 -1.07
N LEU A 33 20.62 -2.62 -0.40
CA LEU A 33 19.76 -1.59 -0.99
C LEU A 33 20.46 -0.23 -0.95
N ILE A 34 20.37 0.51 -2.06
CA ILE A 34 20.79 1.91 -2.18
C ILE A 34 19.67 2.84 -1.70
N ALA A 35 18.42 2.44 -1.94
CA ALA A 35 17.24 3.18 -1.50
C ALA A 35 16.17 2.22 -0.95
N ALA A 36 15.35 2.71 -0.02
CA ALA A 36 14.23 1.95 0.53
C ALA A 36 13.02 1.99 -0.44
N VAL A 37 12.26 0.90 -0.46
CA VAL A 37 10.92 0.89 -1.09
C VAL A 37 9.97 1.68 -0.20
N ALA A 38 9.08 2.45 -0.80
CA ALA A 38 8.05 3.17 -0.07
C ALA A 38 7.11 2.17 0.64
N THR A 39 6.84 2.44 1.92
CA THR A 39 5.97 1.59 2.74
C THR A 39 4.49 1.76 2.39
N SER A 40 4.11 2.93 1.89
CA SER A 40 2.74 3.26 1.47
C SER A 40 2.71 3.56 -0.03
N TYR A 41 1.81 2.86 -0.73
CA TYR A 41 1.58 2.99 -2.18
C TYR A 41 2.88 3.04 -3.02
N PRO A 42 3.75 2.01 -2.94
CA PRO A 42 4.95 1.96 -3.77
C PRO A 42 4.60 1.91 -5.27
N CYS A 43 5.37 2.63 -6.07
CA CYS A 43 5.27 2.61 -7.52
C CYS A 43 5.85 1.29 -8.07
N GLY A 44 5.07 0.57 -8.89
CA GLY A 44 5.50 -0.66 -9.55
C GLY A 44 6.70 -0.52 -10.50
N SER A 45 7.12 0.71 -10.86
CA SER A 45 8.26 0.96 -11.75
C SER A 45 9.54 1.34 -11.00
N CYS A 46 9.46 2.19 -9.96
CA CYS A 46 10.65 2.67 -9.24
C CYS A 46 10.71 2.29 -7.75
N GLY A 47 9.62 1.76 -7.18
CA GLY A 47 9.50 1.47 -5.74
C GLY A 47 9.31 2.70 -4.85
N GLY A 48 9.38 3.92 -5.39
CA GLY A 48 9.12 5.17 -4.66
C GLY A 48 7.63 5.38 -4.37
N SER A 49 7.31 6.37 -3.53
CA SER A 49 5.92 6.65 -3.17
C SER A 49 5.13 7.26 -4.33
N MET A 50 3.88 6.82 -4.50
CA MET A 50 2.93 7.42 -5.44
C MET A 50 2.19 8.64 -4.87
N SER A 51 2.38 8.94 -3.58
CA SER A 51 1.77 10.10 -2.94
C SER A 51 2.17 11.41 -3.64
N ASN A 52 1.30 12.42 -3.58
CA ASN A 52 1.49 13.73 -4.20
C ASN A 52 1.68 13.70 -5.74
N GLY A 53 1.27 12.62 -6.41
CA GLY A 53 1.31 12.53 -7.88
C GLY A 53 2.69 12.27 -8.49
N ALA A 54 3.72 12.02 -7.68
CA ALA A 54 5.09 11.79 -8.15
C ALA A 54 5.21 10.62 -9.14
N CYS A 55 4.34 9.62 -9.01
CA CYS A 55 4.24 8.47 -9.90
C CYS A 55 2.77 8.20 -10.27
N ALA A 56 2.05 9.24 -10.71
CA ALA A 56 0.67 9.12 -11.16
C ALA A 56 0.51 7.98 -12.18
N LEU A 57 -0.59 7.24 -12.09
CA LEU A 57 -0.83 6.00 -12.81
C LEU A 57 -2.21 6.01 -13.48
N SER A 58 -2.28 5.58 -14.73
CA SER A 58 -3.52 5.40 -15.47
C SER A 58 -3.42 4.24 -16.47
N ILE A 59 -4.56 3.80 -16.98
CA ILE A 59 -4.64 2.76 -18.02
C ILE A 59 -5.12 3.41 -19.31
N ARG A 60 -4.35 3.25 -20.40
CA ARG A 60 -4.76 3.70 -21.74
C ARG A 60 -4.80 2.51 -22.69
N GLY A 61 -6.01 2.08 -23.04
CA GLY A 61 -6.23 0.88 -23.84
C GLY A 61 -5.71 -0.36 -23.12
N ARG A 62 -4.63 -0.96 -23.63
CA ARG A 62 -4.02 -2.18 -23.06
C ARG A 62 -2.67 -1.92 -22.36
N LYS A 63 -2.24 -0.66 -22.25
CA LYS A 63 -0.96 -0.25 -21.69
C LYS A 63 -1.12 0.47 -20.35
N ALA A 64 -0.13 0.30 -19.49
CA ALA A 64 0.08 1.12 -18.30
C ALA A 64 0.70 2.46 -18.70
N ILE A 65 0.16 3.57 -18.21
CA ILE A 65 0.73 4.91 -18.39
C ILE A 65 1.08 5.47 -17.02
N SER A 66 2.31 5.93 -16.84
CA SER A 66 2.75 6.55 -15.59
C SER A 66 3.61 7.77 -15.85
N THR A 67 3.57 8.74 -14.93
CA THR A 67 4.48 9.91 -14.91
C THR A 67 5.84 9.58 -14.27
N CYS A 68 6.02 8.36 -13.78
CA CYS A 68 7.29 7.90 -13.20
C CYS A 68 8.44 7.97 -14.23
N ARG A 69 9.60 8.52 -13.83
CA ARG A 69 10.80 8.59 -14.69
C ARG A 69 11.36 7.21 -15.07
N GLU A 70 11.13 6.20 -14.24
CA GLU A 70 11.58 4.82 -14.47
C GLU A 70 10.50 3.94 -15.12
N VAL A 71 9.43 4.55 -15.65
CA VAL A 71 8.37 3.81 -16.33
C VAL A 71 8.93 3.04 -17.52
N TYR A 72 8.47 1.81 -17.67
CA TYR A 72 8.73 0.98 -18.84
C TYR A 72 7.40 0.60 -19.47
N GLU A 73 7.36 0.52 -20.80
CA GLU A 73 6.14 0.13 -21.49
C GLU A 73 5.91 -1.38 -21.42
N PHE A 74 4.69 -1.78 -21.06
CA PHE A 74 4.26 -3.15 -21.15
C PHE A 74 2.74 -3.24 -21.37
N GLN A 75 2.31 -4.39 -21.88
CA GLN A 75 0.90 -4.71 -22.06
C GLN A 75 0.36 -5.36 -20.78
N ILE A 76 -0.77 -4.86 -20.27
CA ILE A 76 -1.34 -5.29 -18.98
C ILE A 76 -1.75 -6.77 -19.02
N LYS A 77 -2.45 -7.20 -20.07
CA LYS A 77 -3.00 -8.56 -20.19
C LYS A 77 -1.95 -9.68 -20.12
N PRO A 78 -0.80 -9.61 -20.81
CA PRO A 78 0.25 -10.62 -20.63
C PRO A 78 1.00 -10.44 -19.30
N ALA A 79 1.19 -9.21 -18.83
CA ALA A 79 1.88 -8.92 -17.58
C ALA A 79 1.08 -9.29 -16.31
N SER A 80 -0.23 -9.49 -16.45
CA SER A 80 -1.11 -9.95 -15.37
C SER A 80 -1.09 -11.48 -15.19
N LYS A 81 -0.34 -12.21 -16.02
CA LYS A 81 -0.23 -13.67 -15.95
C LYS A 81 1.14 -14.06 -15.40
N SER A 82 1.15 -14.78 -14.28
CA SER A 82 2.39 -15.34 -13.75
C SER A 82 2.88 -16.48 -14.65
N THR A 83 4.14 -16.43 -15.02
CA THR A 83 4.87 -17.43 -15.80
C THR A 83 6.21 -17.71 -15.14
N THR A 84 6.92 -18.75 -15.58
CA THR A 84 8.25 -19.08 -15.04
C THR A 84 9.25 -17.94 -15.27
N ALA A 85 9.18 -17.27 -16.42
CA ALA A 85 10.03 -16.13 -16.74
C ALA A 85 9.52 -14.82 -16.13
N LYS A 86 8.21 -14.67 -15.92
CA LYS A 86 7.57 -13.45 -15.38
C LYS A 86 6.67 -13.80 -14.21
N ALA A 87 7.26 -13.85 -13.02
CA ALA A 87 6.57 -14.21 -11.79
C ALA A 87 5.65 -13.08 -11.28
N SER A 88 6.08 -11.83 -11.41
CA SER A 88 5.30 -10.70 -10.91
C SER A 88 4.13 -10.39 -11.82
N THR A 89 2.95 -10.30 -11.21
CA THR A 89 1.69 -9.87 -11.81
C THR A 89 1.34 -8.45 -11.40
N ASN A 90 2.32 -7.69 -10.89
CA ASN A 90 2.10 -6.32 -10.47
C ASN A 90 1.81 -5.43 -11.68
N VAL A 91 0.53 -5.20 -11.92
CA VAL A 91 0.01 -4.38 -13.02
C VAL A 91 -0.99 -3.36 -12.49
N PRO A 92 -1.26 -2.27 -13.23
CA PRO A 92 -2.32 -1.35 -12.85
C PRO A 92 -3.69 -2.02 -12.92
N ILE A 93 -4.50 -1.82 -11.89
CA ILE A 93 -5.87 -2.30 -11.78
C ILE A 93 -6.75 -1.08 -11.43
N ALA A 94 -7.81 -0.87 -12.20
CA ALA A 94 -8.84 0.10 -11.86
C ALA A 94 -9.64 -0.41 -10.66
N CYS A 95 -9.89 0.46 -9.67
CA CYS A 95 -10.77 0.16 -8.56
C CYS A 95 -12.21 -0.02 -9.07
N ALA A 96 -12.95 -0.99 -8.53
CA ALA A 96 -14.35 -1.21 -8.88
C ALA A 96 -15.31 -0.19 -8.22
N LEU A 97 -14.83 0.56 -7.24
CA LEU A 97 -15.65 1.40 -6.35
C LEU A 97 -15.40 2.90 -6.53
N CYS A 98 -14.31 3.28 -7.19
CA CYS A 98 -13.93 4.66 -7.43
C CYS A 98 -13.14 4.77 -8.75
N PRO A 99 -12.97 5.98 -9.32
CA PRO A 99 -12.30 6.16 -10.62
C PRO A 99 -10.77 6.01 -10.55
N GLN A 100 -10.20 5.61 -9.40
CA GLN A 100 -8.75 5.51 -9.22
C GLN A 100 -8.18 4.21 -9.79
N THR A 101 -6.92 4.28 -10.21
CA THR A 101 -6.12 3.13 -10.65
C THR A 101 -4.91 2.97 -9.74
N HIS A 102 -4.70 1.75 -9.25
CA HIS A 102 -3.59 1.42 -8.36
C HIS A 102 -2.81 0.22 -8.91
N TRP A 103 -1.55 0.09 -8.54
CA TRP A 103 -0.82 -1.16 -8.75
C TRP A 103 -1.52 -2.29 -8.00
N LYS A 104 -1.56 -3.50 -8.58
CA LYS A 104 -2.19 -4.69 -7.98
C LYS A 104 -1.81 -4.84 -6.50
N TYR A 105 -0.52 -4.73 -6.19
CA TYR A 105 -0.01 -4.92 -4.84
C TYR A 105 -0.47 -3.84 -3.84
N ASN A 106 -0.89 -2.67 -4.33
CA ASN A 106 -1.39 -1.57 -3.50
C ASN A 106 -2.91 -1.63 -3.30
N MET A 107 -3.62 -2.50 -4.02
CA MET A 107 -5.08 -2.49 -4.05
C MET A 107 -5.70 -2.87 -2.70
N ALA A 108 -5.09 -3.79 -1.96
CA ALA A 108 -5.55 -4.16 -0.62
C ALA A 108 -5.48 -2.96 0.35
N THR A 109 -4.38 -2.21 0.32
CA THR A 109 -4.21 -0.97 1.10
C THR A 109 -5.23 0.08 0.67
N HIS A 110 -5.41 0.31 -0.63
CA HIS A 110 -6.43 1.23 -1.14
C HIS A 110 -7.83 0.92 -0.63
N LEU A 111 -8.24 -0.35 -0.71
CA LEU A 111 -9.56 -0.77 -0.25
C LEU A 111 -9.72 -0.58 1.26
N SER A 112 -8.67 -0.82 2.04
CA SER A 112 -8.70 -0.63 3.49
C SER A 112 -8.81 0.85 3.87
N ASP A 113 -8.08 1.72 3.17
CA ASP A 113 -8.01 3.15 3.47
C ASP A 113 -9.24 3.93 2.95
N SER A 114 -9.63 3.67 1.70
CA SER A 114 -10.64 4.45 0.98
C SER A 114 -12.03 3.81 0.98
N HIS A 115 -12.10 2.50 1.22
CA HIS A 115 -13.34 1.74 1.18
C HIS A 115 -13.47 0.76 2.37
N PRO A 116 -13.34 1.22 3.62
CA PRO A 116 -13.62 0.37 4.77
C PRO A 116 -15.07 -0.11 4.62
N HIS A 117 -15.29 -1.43 4.63
CA HIS A 117 -16.59 -2.10 4.37
C HIS A 117 -16.99 -2.33 2.90
N TRP A 118 -16.06 -2.23 1.95
CA TRP A 118 -16.36 -2.56 0.55
C TRP A 118 -16.90 -3.98 0.34
N GLU A 119 -16.44 -4.93 1.16
CA GLU A 119 -16.84 -6.35 1.13
C GLU A 119 -18.33 -6.58 1.36
N ILE A 120 -18.98 -5.66 2.08
CA ILE A 120 -20.41 -5.69 2.40
C ILE A 120 -21.21 -4.97 1.29
N THR A 121 -20.60 -3.95 0.68
CA THR A 121 -21.25 -3.07 -0.28
C THR A 121 -21.27 -3.66 -1.70
N ALA A 122 -20.22 -4.41 -2.07
CA ALA A 122 -20.12 -5.02 -3.39
C ALA A 122 -21.03 -6.25 -3.54
N LYS A 123 -21.64 -6.42 -4.72
CA LYS A 123 -22.41 -7.62 -5.03
C LYS A 123 -21.47 -8.83 -5.04
N LYS A 124 -21.92 -9.94 -4.46
CA LYS A 124 -21.12 -11.17 -4.29
C LYS A 124 -20.35 -11.63 -5.55
N PRO A 125 -20.94 -11.75 -6.76
CA PRO A 125 -20.19 -12.22 -7.92
C PRO A 125 -19.09 -11.24 -8.38
N GLU A 126 -19.39 -9.94 -8.42
CA GLU A 126 -18.45 -8.88 -8.79
C GLU A 126 -17.30 -8.78 -7.77
N ARG A 127 -17.63 -8.93 -6.48
CA ARG A 127 -16.66 -9.00 -5.39
C ARG A 127 -15.67 -10.14 -5.59
N ILE A 128 -16.15 -11.37 -5.81
CA ILE A 128 -15.28 -12.55 -5.96
C ILE A 128 -14.34 -12.40 -7.17
N GLU A 129 -14.85 -11.89 -8.30
CA GLU A 129 -14.03 -11.63 -9.47
C GLU A 129 -12.93 -10.59 -9.17
N PHE A 130 -13.30 -9.51 -8.48
CA PHE A 130 -12.36 -8.46 -8.11
C PHE A 130 -11.30 -8.94 -7.10
N GLU A 131 -11.72 -9.68 -6.06
CA GLU A 131 -10.82 -10.33 -5.10
C GLU A 131 -9.81 -11.24 -5.80
N THR A 132 -10.29 -12.10 -6.71
CA THR A 132 -9.44 -13.00 -7.49
C THR A 132 -8.40 -12.23 -8.32
N LYS A 133 -8.79 -11.08 -8.86
CA LYS A 133 -7.91 -10.23 -9.67
C LYS A 133 -6.80 -9.56 -8.86
N ILE A 134 -7.08 -9.18 -7.62
CA ILE A 134 -6.15 -8.44 -6.75
C ILE A 134 -5.34 -9.37 -5.83
N ALA A 135 -5.79 -10.61 -5.62
CA ALA A 135 -5.13 -11.60 -4.78
C ALA A 135 -3.68 -11.85 -5.21
N LEU A 136 -2.78 -11.84 -4.23
CA LEU A 136 -1.38 -12.26 -4.40
C LEU A 136 -1.34 -13.78 -4.34
N ALA A 137 -0.91 -14.43 -5.41
CA ALA A 137 -0.86 -15.89 -5.44
C ALA A 137 0.41 -16.40 -4.73
N GLU A 138 0.29 -17.43 -3.89
CA GLU A 138 1.44 -18.02 -3.18
C GLU A 138 2.57 -18.46 -4.12
N ASP A 139 2.24 -18.94 -5.33
CA ASP A 139 3.22 -19.31 -6.35
C ASP A 139 3.98 -18.09 -6.91
N GLU A 140 3.32 -16.94 -7.02
CA GLU A 140 3.98 -15.67 -7.39
C GLU A 140 4.97 -15.24 -6.29
N GLU A 141 4.57 -15.31 -5.02
CA GLU A 141 5.43 -14.98 -3.88
C GLU A 141 6.67 -15.89 -3.81
N ARG A 142 6.45 -17.20 -3.93
CA ARG A 142 7.52 -18.20 -3.95
C ARG A 142 8.50 -17.95 -5.09
N ARG A 143 8.02 -17.66 -6.31
CA ARG A 143 8.89 -17.41 -7.47
C ARG A 143 9.66 -16.09 -7.36
N LEU A 144 9.14 -15.11 -6.64
CA LEU A 144 9.86 -13.88 -6.32
C LEU A 144 10.86 -14.05 -5.17
N GLY A 145 10.89 -15.23 -4.53
CA GLY A 145 11.81 -15.57 -3.45
C GLY A 145 11.36 -15.06 -2.09
N VAL A 146 10.06 -14.82 -1.91
CA VAL A 146 9.49 -14.58 -0.59
C VAL A 146 9.49 -15.92 0.15
N PRO A 147 10.10 -16.01 1.34
CA PRO A 147 10.03 -17.21 2.15
C PRO A 147 8.57 -17.47 2.56
N PRO A 148 8.14 -18.74 2.64
CA PRO A 148 6.83 -19.04 3.17
C PRO A 148 6.70 -18.48 4.59
N PRO A 149 5.47 -18.12 5.03
CA PRO A 149 5.24 -17.68 6.39
C PRO A 149 5.85 -18.70 7.35
N GLN A 150 6.80 -18.27 8.18
CA GLN A 150 7.32 -19.12 9.24
C GLN A 150 6.12 -19.51 10.11
N PRO A 151 5.88 -20.80 10.39
CA PRO A 151 4.81 -21.20 11.29
C PRO A 151 5.05 -20.44 12.58
N GLN A 152 4.12 -19.55 12.94
CA GLN A 152 4.21 -18.75 14.15
C GLN A 152 4.36 -19.74 15.29
N SER A 153 5.59 -19.91 15.79
CA SER A 153 5.84 -20.76 16.95
C SER A 153 4.97 -20.16 18.02
N LYS A 154 3.92 -20.88 18.44
CA LYS A 154 3.02 -20.46 19.50
C LYS A 154 3.92 -20.12 20.67
N LYS A 155 4.22 -18.83 20.89
CA LYS A 155 4.88 -18.38 22.09
C LYS A 155 3.95 -18.87 23.18
N ARG A 156 4.35 -19.93 23.90
CA ARG A 156 3.63 -20.36 25.10
C ARG A 156 3.45 -19.07 25.90
N PRO A 157 2.22 -18.73 26.32
CA PRO A 157 2.02 -17.56 27.16
C PRO A 157 3.02 -17.70 28.29
N ALA A 158 3.87 -16.69 28.44
CA ALA A 158 4.87 -16.66 29.48
C ALA A 158 4.12 -16.94 30.79
N THR A 159 4.44 -18.06 31.43
CA THR A 159 3.92 -18.40 32.75
C THR A 159 4.16 -17.19 33.63
N SER A 160 3.09 -16.54 34.06
CA SER A 160 3.16 -15.36 34.92
C SER A 160 4.09 -15.66 36.10
N PRO A 161 5.03 -14.75 36.45
CA PRO A 161 5.83 -14.94 37.65
C PRO A 161 4.91 -15.03 38.89
N PRO A 162 5.22 -15.91 39.85
CA PRO A 162 4.46 -16.01 41.09
C PRO A 162 4.51 -14.69 41.85
N GLY A 163 3.37 -14.32 42.43
CA GLY A 163 3.04 -12.98 42.89
C GLY A 163 4.05 -12.35 43.84
N THR A 164 4.29 -11.05 43.64
CA THR A 164 4.80 -10.16 44.67
C THR A 164 3.70 -9.81 45.66
N PRO A 165 4.02 -9.73 46.96
CA PRO A 165 3.05 -9.43 48.00
C PRO A 165 2.56 -7.98 47.92
N ARG A 166 1.25 -7.87 48.09
CA ARG A 166 0.42 -6.68 48.22
C ARG A 166 0.99 -5.73 49.29
N CYS A 167 1.37 -4.51 48.90
CA CYS A 167 1.60 -3.42 49.84
C CYS A 167 0.50 -2.37 49.68
N SER A 168 -0.30 -2.23 50.73
CA SER A 168 -1.40 -1.28 50.86
C SER A 168 -0.88 0.12 51.19
N LYS A 169 -1.40 1.15 50.50
CA LYS A 169 -1.78 2.51 50.98
C LYS A 169 -2.03 3.40 49.75
N VAL A 170 -3.29 3.65 49.39
CA VAL A 170 -4.10 4.83 49.75
C VAL A 170 -3.46 6.15 49.33
N ALA A 171 -3.98 6.73 48.24
CA ALA A 171 -4.29 8.15 48.13
C ALA A 171 -5.31 8.33 47.00
N ARG A 172 -6.58 8.58 47.38
CA ARG A 172 -7.59 9.14 46.47
C ARG A 172 -7.29 10.63 46.39
N ILE A 173 -6.88 11.11 45.23
CA ILE A 173 -6.93 12.53 44.89
C ILE A 173 -8.18 12.69 44.03
N ALA A 174 -9.15 13.40 44.57
CA ALA A 174 -10.33 13.83 43.84
C ALA A 174 -9.91 14.87 42.80
N PHE A 175 -10.22 14.63 41.53
CA PHE A 175 -10.23 15.67 40.51
C PHE A 175 -11.65 16.24 40.45
N THR A 176 -11.76 17.56 40.63
CA THR A 176 -12.99 18.33 40.49
C THR A 176 -13.16 18.78 39.04
N ASP A 177 -14.39 18.65 38.53
CA ASP A 177 -14.85 19.07 37.19
C ASP A 177 -15.05 20.61 37.09
N ASP A 178 -13.99 21.41 37.25
CA ASP A 178 -14.07 22.87 37.11
C ASP A 178 -12.85 23.42 36.36
N ASP A 179 -12.93 23.38 35.03
CA ASP A 179 -12.27 24.32 34.11
C ASP A 179 -13.00 24.16 32.75
N LEU A 180 -14.25 24.61 32.71
CA LEU A 180 -14.61 25.96 32.29
C LEU A 180 -14.14 26.24 30.85
N ALA A 181 -15.12 26.05 29.96
CA ALA A 181 -15.23 26.68 28.67
C ALA A 181 -14.59 28.07 28.63
N THR A 182 -13.78 28.34 27.61
CA THR A 182 -13.82 29.57 26.79
C THR A 182 -12.82 29.36 25.66
N LEU A 183 -13.27 29.47 24.41
CA LEU A 183 -12.57 30.11 23.27
C LEU A 183 -13.37 29.83 22.00
N THR A 184 -14.60 30.36 21.96
CA THR A 184 -15.15 30.87 20.71
C THR A 184 -14.35 32.12 20.37
N ARG A 185 -13.63 32.12 19.25
CA ARG A 185 -13.21 33.37 18.64
C ARG A 185 -13.15 33.24 17.12
N ASP A 186 -13.99 34.07 16.53
CA ASP A 186 -14.16 34.39 15.13
C ASP A 186 -12.84 34.68 14.43
N SER A 187 -12.77 34.33 13.15
CA SER A 187 -12.11 35.15 12.13
C SER A 187 -12.64 34.75 10.76
N ASP A 188 -13.67 35.46 10.35
CA ASP A 188 -13.92 35.79 8.94
C ASP A 188 -12.62 36.30 8.30
N THR A 189 -12.24 35.79 7.14
CA THR A 189 -11.55 36.62 6.16
C THR A 189 -11.93 36.22 4.73
N VAL A 190 -12.51 37.22 4.09
CA VAL A 190 -12.88 37.39 2.69
C VAL A 190 -11.70 37.10 1.74
N GLY A 191 -11.98 36.44 0.63
CA GLY A 191 -11.04 36.26 -0.48
C GLY A 191 -11.78 36.07 -1.80
N SER A 192 -12.43 37.14 -2.25
CA SER A 192 -13.03 37.28 -3.58
C SER A 192 -11.98 37.82 -4.55
N SER A 193 -11.82 37.16 -5.69
CA SER A 193 -11.15 37.63 -6.92
C SER A 193 -11.15 36.47 -7.91
N ASP A 194 -11.37 36.60 -9.21
CA ASP A 194 -11.98 37.60 -10.09
C ASP A 194 -12.00 36.86 -11.43
N ALA A 195 -13.15 36.80 -12.11
CA ALA A 195 -13.25 36.15 -13.41
C ALA A 195 -12.75 37.13 -14.47
N MET A 196 -11.74 36.72 -15.24
CA MET A 196 -11.39 37.38 -16.50
C MET A 196 -11.99 36.57 -17.65
N ASP A 197 -13.08 37.09 -18.20
CA ASP A 197 -13.55 36.82 -19.56
C ASP A 197 -12.53 37.41 -20.55
N VAL A 198 -12.20 36.65 -21.59
CA VAL A 198 -11.50 37.15 -22.78
C VAL A 198 -12.27 36.65 -24.00
N ASP A 199 -12.66 37.61 -24.82
CA ASP A 199 -13.32 37.51 -26.14
C ASP A 199 -12.66 36.51 -27.12
#